data_AF-A0A3C0M7F5-F1
#
_entry.id   AF-A0A3C0M7F5-F1
#
_cell.length_a   1.000
_cell.length_b   1.000
_cell.length_c   1.000
_cell.angle_alpha   90.00
_cell.angle_beta   90.00
_cell.angle_gamma   90.00
#
_symmetry.space_group_name_H-M   'P 1'
#
loop_
_entity.id
_entity.type
_entity.pdbx_description
1 polymer ?
#
loop_
_entity_poly.entity_id
_entity_poly.type
_entity_poly.pdbx_seq_one_letter_code
_entity_poly.pdbx_strand_id
1 'polypeptide(L)'
;MLAVVVAGPFAMASLVSAAFETDPLLGPSDPREKLELLQRQLEADRAAQQKRDTEKSRLASETKRLQTESIAAAAKIRGLEQEEARLEAELARLNDQETRAANAFALRRDKLSGLLSVLQRMSREPPPALAVAPGDAAAAARSAIILTAVLPGVRDEAKALNQELGQLRKLRKAAADASVVLARSREALRSEHVRIGTLLAEKAKLTAALIDEHNAAETRLKTLAREAMSMEALVARVDGGATTMTEAGFSQQQFDALRGQLQWPATGELAARFGEMSDNGVRNTALSLRTRPKAQIVSPVDGKILFAEPFKEYGQLLIIGAGDGY
;
A
#
# COMPACT_ATOMS: atom_id res chain seq x y z
N MET A 1 -10.19 -8.96 -31.09
CA MET A 1 -10.59 -9.51 -29.77
C MET A 1 -11.77 -8.66 -29.29
N LEU A 2 -13.03 -9.03 -29.53
CA LEU A 2 -13.87 -9.95 -28.73
C LEU A 2 -13.63 -9.76 -27.22
N ALA A 3 -14.60 -9.45 -26.35
CA ALA A 3 -16.05 -9.69 -26.35
C ALA A 3 -16.80 -8.59 -25.56
N VAL A 4 -17.91 -8.04 -26.05
CA VAL A 4 -19.33 -8.38 -25.74
C VAL A 4 -19.68 -8.28 -24.24
N VAL A 5 -20.47 -7.25 -23.87
CA VAL A 5 -21.57 -7.37 -22.89
C VAL A 5 -22.78 -6.56 -23.38
N VAL A 6 -23.94 -7.17 -23.18
CA VAL A 6 -25.28 -6.97 -23.75
C VAL A 6 -25.92 -5.61 -23.40
N ALA A 7 -26.57 -5.01 -24.40
CA ALA A 7 -27.51 -3.91 -24.27
C ALA A 7 -28.96 -4.40 -24.15
N GLY A 8 -29.74 -3.76 -23.28
CA GLY A 8 -31.19 -3.93 -23.12
C GLY A 8 -31.72 -2.97 -22.03
N PRO A 9 -32.93 -2.40 -22.17
CA PRO A 9 -33.07 -0.94 -22.23
C PRO A 9 -33.65 -0.33 -20.95
N PHE A 10 -33.16 0.86 -20.56
CA PHE A 10 -33.91 1.77 -19.69
C PHE A 10 -34.47 2.90 -20.55
N ALA A 11 -35.80 2.85 -20.72
CA ALA A 11 -36.57 3.74 -21.56
C ALA A 11 -36.51 5.19 -21.05
N MET A 12 -36.21 6.09 -21.99
CA MET A 12 -36.66 7.48 -21.97
C MET A 12 -38.20 7.50 -21.96
N ALA A 13 -38.78 8.13 -20.95
CA ALA A 13 -40.17 8.58 -20.99
C ALA A 13 -40.19 10.06 -20.64
N SER A 14 -40.24 10.89 -21.69
CA SER A 14 -40.72 12.27 -21.62
C SER A 14 -42.10 12.27 -20.98
N LEU A 15 -42.28 13.03 -19.91
CA LEU A 15 -43.60 13.30 -19.35
C LEU A 15 -44.04 14.71 -19.70
N VAL A 16 -45.07 14.70 -20.54
CA VAL A 16 -45.94 15.76 -20.97
C VAL A 16 -46.42 16.59 -19.78
N SER A 17 -46.34 17.91 -19.96
CA SER A 17 -46.94 18.92 -19.11
C SER A 17 -48.47 18.75 -19.14
N ALA A 18 -49.05 18.34 -18.02
CA ALA A 18 -50.48 18.48 -17.75
C ALA A 18 -50.61 19.31 -16.48
N ALA A 19 -51.01 20.57 -16.65
CA ALA A 19 -51.39 21.45 -15.57
C ALA A 19 -52.64 20.88 -14.89
N PHE A 20 -52.50 20.42 -13.65
CA PHE A 20 -53.59 20.29 -12.70
C PHE A 20 -53.37 21.34 -11.62
N GLU A 21 -54.16 22.39 -11.67
CA GLU A 21 -54.43 23.26 -10.54
C GLU A 21 -55.09 22.41 -9.44
N THR A 22 -54.39 22.24 -8.31
CA THR A 22 -54.97 21.72 -7.07
C THR A 22 -54.54 22.62 -5.93
N ASP A 23 -55.54 23.13 -5.21
CA ASP A 23 -55.50 23.96 -4.01
C ASP A 23 -54.40 23.60 -2.99
N PRO A 24 -53.80 24.59 -2.30
CA PRO A 24 -52.69 24.39 -1.36
C PRO A 24 -53.16 24.07 0.07
N LEU A 25 -54.24 23.30 0.24
CA LEU A 25 -54.79 22.97 1.56
C LEU A 25 -55.48 21.61 1.52
N LEU A 26 -54.72 20.51 1.54
CA LEU A 26 -55.13 19.17 2.02
C LEU A 26 -53.93 18.21 1.95
N GLY A 27 -53.18 18.12 3.04
CA GLY A 27 -52.41 16.91 3.32
C GLY A 27 -53.36 15.73 3.58
N PRO A 28 -52.88 14.47 3.52
CA PRO A 28 -53.74 13.29 3.66
C PRO A 28 -54.58 13.39 4.93
N SER A 29 -55.90 13.35 4.77
CA SER A 29 -56.89 13.74 5.79
C SER A 29 -57.27 12.59 6.73
N ASP A 30 -56.76 11.38 6.47
CA ASP A 30 -57.05 10.20 7.28
C ASP A 30 -55.79 9.72 8.05
N PRO A 31 -55.81 9.71 9.40
CA PRO A 31 -54.71 9.21 10.23
C PRO A 31 -54.28 7.78 9.90
N ARG A 32 -55.18 6.95 9.33
CA ARG A 32 -54.90 5.56 8.96
C ARG A 32 -54.01 5.44 7.73
N GLU A 33 -54.21 6.27 6.71
CA GLU A 33 -53.35 6.27 5.51
C GLU A 33 -51.93 6.76 5.81
N LYS A 34 -51.78 7.77 6.66
CA LYS A 34 -50.47 8.24 7.15
C LYS A 34 -49.73 7.14 7.90
N LEU A 35 -50.45 6.36 8.72
CA LEU A 35 -49.88 5.26 9.48
C LEU A 35 -49.43 4.10 8.57
N GLU A 36 -50.21 3.75 7.55
CA GLU A 36 -49.78 2.77 6.53
C GLU A 36 -48.54 3.25 5.75
N LEU A 37 -48.47 4.54 5.40
CA LEU A 37 -47.33 5.11 4.68
C LEU A 37 -46.05 5.09 5.52
N LEU A 38 -46.14 5.49 6.79
CA LEU A 38 -45.02 5.39 7.74
C LEU A 38 -44.60 3.94 7.98
N GLN A 39 -45.54 3.00 8.12
CA GLN A 39 -45.23 1.59 8.28
C GLN A 39 -44.49 1.02 7.07
N ARG A 40 -44.93 1.34 5.85
CA ARG A 40 -44.24 0.94 4.61
C ARG A 40 -42.84 1.55 4.49
N GLN A 41 -42.66 2.82 4.86
CA GLN A 41 -41.35 3.47 4.89
C GLN A 41 -40.41 2.81 5.89
N LEU A 42 -40.91 2.50 7.09
CA LEU A 42 -40.13 1.87 8.15
C LEU A 42 -39.76 0.42 7.82
N GLU A 43 -40.62 -0.33 7.14
CA GLU A 43 -40.29 -1.65 6.58
C GLU A 43 -39.26 -1.56 5.45
N ALA A 44 -39.39 -0.58 4.55
CA ALA A 44 -38.43 -0.34 3.48
C ALA A 44 -37.03 0.03 4.02
N ASP A 45 -36.97 0.89 5.04
CA ASP A 45 -35.72 1.27 5.72
C ASP A 45 -35.10 0.10 6.49
N ARG A 46 -35.91 -0.71 7.18
CA ARG A 46 -35.42 -1.94 7.84
C ARG A 46 -34.85 -2.93 6.82
N ALA A 47 -35.53 -3.13 5.69
CA ALA A 47 -35.04 -3.99 4.62
C ALA A 47 -33.74 -3.43 3.99
N ALA A 48 -33.63 -2.10 3.84
CA ALA A 48 -32.42 -1.45 3.34
C ALA A 48 -31.25 -1.55 4.34
N GLN A 49 -31.50 -1.41 5.64
CA GLN A 49 -30.50 -1.58 6.69
C GLN A 49 -30.00 -3.03 6.75
N GLN A 50 -30.91 -4.01 6.72
CA GLN A 50 -30.52 -5.42 6.67
C GLN A 50 -29.65 -5.74 5.45
N LYS A 51 -29.98 -5.21 4.27
CA LYS A 51 -29.13 -5.37 3.08
C LYS A 51 -27.73 -4.79 3.30
N ARG A 52 -27.61 -3.58 3.83
CA ARG A 52 -26.32 -2.93 4.14
C ARG A 52 -25.51 -3.71 5.17
N ASP A 53 -26.14 -4.19 6.23
CA ASP A 53 -25.46 -5.00 7.25
C ASP A 53 -24.94 -6.32 6.68
N THR A 54 -25.73 -6.98 5.82
CA THR A 54 -25.28 -8.20 5.14
C THR A 54 -24.09 -7.91 4.21
N GLU A 55 -24.14 -6.84 3.44
CA GLU A 55 -23.07 -6.45 2.52
C GLU A 55 -21.78 -6.07 3.26
N LYS A 56 -21.89 -5.26 4.32
CA LYS A 56 -20.78 -4.91 5.21
C LYS A 56 -20.14 -6.15 5.85
N SER A 57 -20.95 -7.09 6.32
CA SER A 57 -20.43 -8.34 6.90
C SER A 57 -19.70 -9.20 5.85
N ARG A 58 -20.20 -9.25 4.61
CA ARG A 58 -19.56 -9.93 3.49
C ARG A 58 -18.21 -9.31 3.16
N LEU A 59 -18.16 -7.98 2.99
CA LEU A 59 -16.92 -7.24 2.70
C LEU A 59 -15.89 -7.35 3.83
N ALA A 60 -16.34 -7.35 5.09
CA ALA A 60 -15.46 -7.56 6.24
C ALA A 60 -14.83 -8.97 6.23
N SER A 61 -15.63 -10.00 5.91
CA SER A 61 -15.14 -11.37 5.80
C SER A 61 -14.13 -11.53 4.65
N GLU A 62 -14.39 -10.87 3.53
CA GLU A 62 -13.52 -10.88 2.34
C GLU A 62 -12.20 -10.16 2.61
N THR A 63 -12.24 -9.00 3.27
CA THR A 63 -11.04 -8.27 3.70
C THR A 63 -10.17 -9.10 4.66
N LYS A 64 -10.80 -9.80 5.61
CA LYS A 64 -10.09 -10.70 6.55
C LYS A 64 -9.47 -11.89 5.83
N ARG A 65 -10.18 -12.46 4.84
CA ARG A 65 -9.66 -13.54 3.99
C ARG A 65 -8.44 -13.07 3.20
N LEU A 66 -8.54 -11.95 2.47
CA LEU A 66 -7.42 -11.36 1.72
C LEU A 66 -6.24 -11.03 2.64
N GLN A 67 -6.49 -10.53 3.85
CA GLN A 67 -5.44 -10.32 4.84
C GLN A 67 -4.71 -11.63 5.20
N THR A 68 -5.45 -12.69 5.50
CA THR A 68 -4.87 -14.00 5.83
C THR A 68 -4.07 -14.56 4.66
N GLU A 69 -4.60 -14.47 3.43
CA GLU A 69 -3.91 -14.91 2.21
C GLU A 69 -2.64 -14.08 1.94
N SER A 70 -2.67 -12.76 2.19
CA SER A 70 -1.49 -11.89 2.02
C SER A 70 -0.37 -12.22 3.03
N ILE A 71 -0.72 -12.54 4.28
CA ILE A 71 0.24 -12.98 5.30
C ILE A 71 0.85 -14.33 4.91
N ALA A 72 0.03 -15.27 4.45
CA ALA A 72 0.50 -16.58 3.98
C ALA A 72 1.44 -16.45 2.76
N ALA A 73 1.09 -15.59 1.81
CA ALA A 73 1.94 -15.29 0.65
C ALA A 73 3.27 -14.66 1.09
N ALA A 74 3.25 -13.70 2.02
CA ALA A 74 4.48 -13.09 2.56
C ALA A 74 5.38 -14.11 3.29
N ALA A 75 4.79 -15.06 4.02
CA ALA A 75 5.54 -16.15 4.65
C ALA A 75 6.17 -17.07 3.60
N LYS A 76 5.44 -17.39 2.52
CA LYS A 76 5.94 -18.21 1.40
C LYS A 76 7.08 -17.52 0.65
N ILE A 77 6.96 -16.22 0.35
CA ILE A 77 8.02 -15.39 -0.24
C ILE A 77 9.29 -15.48 0.60
N ARG A 78 9.19 -15.26 1.91
CA ARG A 78 10.34 -15.37 2.82
C ARG A 78 11.00 -16.76 2.79
N GLY A 79 10.20 -17.81 2.70
CA GLY A 79 10.70 -19.18 2.56
C GLY A 79 11.48 -19.38 1.27
N LEU A 80 10.94 -18.90 0.14
CA LEU A 80 11.59 -18.97 -1.17
C LEU A 80 12.87 -18.12 -1.25
N GLU A 81 12.88 -16.92 -0.66
CA GLU A 81 14.08 -16.08 -0.57
C GLU A 81 15.22 -16.78 0.21
N GLN A 82 14.88 -17.46 1.32
CA GLN A 82 15.86 -18.24 2.08
C GLN A 82 16.37 -19.46 1.30
N GLU A 83 15.50 -20.10 0.53
CA GLU A 83 15.87 -21.22 -0.35
C GLU A 83 16.80 -20.74 -1.48
N GLU A 84 16.50 -19.62 -2.14
CA GLU A 84 17.36 -19.02 -3.16
C GLU A 84 18.74 -18.67 -2.60
N ALA A 85 18.80 -18.02 -1.45
CA ALA A 85 20.09 -17.68 -0.83
C ALA A 85 20.95 -18.93 -0.56
N ARG A 86 20.31 -20.05 -0.17
CA ARG A 86 21.01 -21.33 0.01
C ARG A 86 21.49 -21.92 -1.31
N LEU A 87 20.64 -21.93 -2.34
CA LEU A 87 20.96 -22.44 -3.68
C LEU A 87 22.05 -21.60 -4.36
N GLU A 88 22.04 -20.28 -4.19
CA GLU A 88 23.09 -19.38 -4.67
C GLU A 88 24.43 -19.66 -4.00
N ALA A 89 24.44 -19.85 -2.68
CA ALA A 89 25.65 -20.20 -1.95
C ALA A 89 26.19 -21.57 -2.35
N GLU A 90 25.31 -22.55 -2.61
CA GLU A 90 25.71 -23.87 -3.11
C GLU A 90 26.30 -23.79 -4.52
N LEU A 91 25.64 -23.07 -5.44
CA LEU A 91 26.12 -22.87 -6.81
C LEU A 91 27.48 -22.16 -6.82
N ALA A 92 27.66 -21.13 -5.99
CA ALA A 92 28.94 -20.44 -5.84
C ALA A 92 30.05 -21.40 -5.39
N ARG A 93 29.77 -22.25 -4.37
CA ARG A 93 30.72 -23.27 -3.91
C ARG A 93 31.06 -24.29 -5.00
N LEU A 94 30.07 -24.75 -5.77
CA LEU A 94 30.28 -25.69 -6.87
C LEU A 94 31.14 -25.07 -7.98
N ASN A 95 30.89 -23.82 -8.36
CA ASN A 95 31.68 -23.10 -9.36
C ASN A 95 33.13 -22.86 -8.89
N ASP A 96 33.33 -22.55 -7.60
CA ASP A 96 34.67 -22.43 -7.02
C ASP A 96 35.43 -23.76 -7.07
N GLN A 97 34.76 -24.86 -6.72
CA GLN A 97 35.34 -26.20 -6.80
C GLN A 97 35.67 -26.60 -8.25
N GLU A 98 34.77 -26.31 -9.18
CA GLU A 98 34.95 -26.56 -10.61
C GLU A 98 36.14 -25.79 -11.16
N THR A 99 36.26 -24.50 -10.82
CA THR A 99 37.39 -23.64 -11.23
C THR A 99 38.72 -24.15 -10.68
N ARG A 100 38.77 -24.49 -9.37
CA ARG A 100 39.98 -25.05 -8.74
C ARG A 100 40.37 -26.38 -9.38
N ALA A 101 39.41 -27.27 -9.61
CA ALA A 101 39.64 -28.56 -10.24
C ALA A 101 40.10 -28.42 -11.70
N ALA A 102 39.50 -27.49 -12.46
CA ALA A 102 39.87 -27.21 -13.85
C ALA A 102 41.31 -26.69 -13.95
N ASN A 103 41.71 -25.77 -13.05
CA ASN A 103 43.08 -25.24 -13.00
C ASN A 103 44.09 -26.33 -12.63
N ALA A 104 43.78 -27.15 -11.62
CA ALA A 104 44.63 -28.27 -11.22
C ALA A 104 44.81 -29.30 -12.35
N PHE A 105 43.71 -29.64 -13.02
CA PHE A 105 43.71 -30.53 -14.19
C PHE A 105 44.58 -29.97 -15.33
N ALA A 106 44.41 -28.68 -15.65
CA ALA A 106 45.19 -28.02 -16.71
C ALA A 106 46.69 -28.06 -16.42
N LEU A 107 47.10 -27.72 -15.19
CA LEU A 107 48.50 -27.76 -14.77
C LEU A 107 49.11 -29.16 -14.86
N ARG A 108 48.38 -30.21 -14.45
CA ARG A 108 48.87 -31.60 -14.54
C ARG A 108 48.94 -32.09 -15.99
N ARG A 109 47.92 -31.78 -16.79
CA ARG A 109 47.88 -32.10 -18.23
C ARG A 109 49.08 -31.49 -18.94
N ASP A 110 49.41 -30.23 -18.66
CA ASP A 110 50.52 -29.54 -19.32
C ASP A 110 51.88 -30.14 -18.93
N LYS A 111 52.07 -30.50 -17.66
CA LYS A 111 53.26 -31.25 -17.21
C LYS A 111 53.41 -32.58 -17.93
N LEU A 112 52.33 -33.36 -18.04
CA LEU A 112 52.33 -34.67 -18.69
C LEU A 112 52.57 -34.54 -20.20
N SER A 113 51.99 -33.53 -20.85
CA SER A 113 52.24 -33.21 -22.26
C SER A 113 53.72 -32.85 -22.51
N GLY A 114 54.34 -32.11 -21.60
CA GLY A 114 55.78 -31.81 -21.65
C GLY A 114 56.64 -33.07 -21.55
N LEU A 115 56.35 -33.95 -20.59
CA LEU A 115 57.06 -35.22 -20.42
C LEU A 115 56.90 -36.14 -21.64
N LEU A 116 55.68 -36.27 -22.17
CA LEU A 116 55.42 -37.06 -23.39
C LEU A 116 56.18 -36.52 -24.60
N SER A 117 56.28 -35.19 -24.73
CA SER A 117 57.03 -34.56 -25.82
C SER A 117 58.52 -34.89 -25.75
N VAL A 118 59.11 -34.90 -24.54
CA VAL A 118 60.51 -35.30 -24.31
C VAL A 118 60.70 -36.78 -24.63
N LEU A 119 59.81 -37.65 -24.13
CA LEU A 119 59.86 -39.09 -24.40
C LEU A 119 59.71 -39.41 -25.89
N GLN A 120 58.80 -38.73 -26.59
CA GLN A 120 58.59 -38.91 -28.03
C GLN A 120 59.81 -38.46 -28.84
N ARG A 121 60.47 -37.36 -28.44
CA ARG A 121 61.72 -36.90 -29.07
C ARG A 121 62.86 -37.90 -28.83
N MET A 122 63.09 -38.34 -27.59
CA MET A 122 64.11 -39.35 -27.28
C MET A 122 63.87 -40.69 -28.00
N SER A 123 62.61 -41.06 -28.25
CA SER A 123 62.27 -42.29 -28.99
C SER A 123 62.48 -42.18 -30.50
N ARG A 124 62.28 -40.99 -31.10
CA ARG A 124 62.42 -40.77 -32.55
C ARG A 124 63.81 -40.33 -32.97
N GLU A 125 64.45 -39.52 -32.14
CA GLU A 125 65.83 -39.07 -32.25
C GLU A 125 66.52 -39.49 -30.96
N PRO A 126 66.87 -40.78 -30.79
CA PRO A 126 67.79 -41.16 -29.73
C PRO A 126 69.03 -40.27 -29.89
N PRO A 127 69.54 -39.68 -28.78
CA PRO A 127 70.67 -38.74 -28.86
C PRO A 127 71.74 -39.36 -29.75
N PRO A 128 72.18 -38.65 -30.81
CA PRO A 128 73.02 -39.25 -31.82
C PRO A 128 74.24 -39.83 -31.11
N ALA A 129 74.48 -41.13 -31.32
CA ALA A 129 75.80 -41.69 -31.12
C ALA A 129 76.71 -40.93 -32.09
N LEU A 130 77.22 -39.78 -31.66
CA LEU A 130 78.17 -39.00 -32.42
C LEU A 130 79.48 -39.81 -32.39
N ALA A 131 79.56 -40.71 -33.39
CA ALA A 131 80.70 -41.50 -33.83
C ALA A 131 81.20 -42.64 -32.91
N VAL A 132 80.96 -43.89 -33.37
CA VAL A 132 81.90 -45.03 -33.40
C VAL A 132 82.45 -45.57 -32.06
N ALA A 133 81.88 -46.67 -31.51
CA ALA A 133 82.61 -47.73 -30.74
C ALA A 133 81.69 -48.89 -30.24
N PRO A 134 82.22 -50.11 -29.99
CA PRO A 134 81.49 -51.27 -29.44
C PRO A 134 80.95 -51.12 -27.98
N GLY A 135 80.94 -49.92 -27.40
CA GLY A 135 80.26 -49.58 -26.14
C GLY A 135 78.83 -49.04 -26.30
N ASP A 136 78.35 -48.88 -27.53
CA ASP A 136 77.11 -48.17 -27.90
C ASP A 136 75.82 -48.92 -27.50
N ALA A 137 75.86 -50.27 -27.51
CA ALA A 137 74.75 -51.10 -27.03
C ALA A 137 74.44 -50.86 -25.54
N ALA A 138 75.46 -50.52 -24.72
CA ALA A 138 75.28 -50.21 -23.31
C ALA A 138 74.66 -48.82 -23.09
N ALA A 139 74.91 -47.85 -23.97
CA ALA A 139 74.26 -46.54 -23.92
C ALA A 139 72.78 -46.63 -24.32
N ALA A 140 72.48 -47.37 -25.40
CA ALA A 140 71.12 -47.68 -25.80
C ALA A 140 70.35 -48.47 -24.72
N ALA A 141 70.99 -49.48 -24.12
CA ALA A 141 70.40 -50.26 -23.02
C ALA A 141 70.12 -49.40 -21.78
N ARG A 142 71.02 -48.48 -21.41
CA ARG A 142 70.78 -47.53 -20.30
C ARG A 142 69.59 -46.60 -20.59
N SER A 143 69.49 -46.07 -21.81
CA SER A 143 68.34 -45.27 -22.22
C SER A 143 67.04 -46.07 -22.18
N ALA A 144 67.04 -47.32 -22.63
CA ALA A 144 65.88 -48.22 -22.56
C ALA A 144 65.49 -48.57 -21.11
N ILE A 145 66.46 -48.78 -20.21
CA ILE A 145 66.23 -49.00 -18.78
C ILE A 145 65.60 -47.75 -18.14
N ILE A 146 66.10 -46.55 -18.44
CA ILE A 146 65.53 -45.29 -17.95
C ILE A 146 64.09 -45.10 -18.48
N LEU A 147 63.85 -45.36 -19.77
CA LEU A 147 62.51 -45.27 -20.36
C LEU A 147 61.53 -46.25 -19.69
N THR A 148 61.99 -47.48 -19.44
CA THR A 148 61.20 -48.53 -18.79
C THR A 148 60.91 -48.18 -17.33
N ALA A 149 61.82 -47.50 -16.64
CA ALA A 149 61.63 -47.04 -15.26
C ALA A 149 60.62 -45.89 -15.13
N VAL A 150 60.49 -45.04 -16.15
CA VAL A 150 59.56 -43.88 -16.14
C VAL A 150 58.14 -44.25 -16.56
N LEU A 151 57.97 -45.29 -17.38
CA LEU A 151 56.68 -45.71 -17.95
C LEU A 151 55.57 -45.96 -16.91
N PRO A 152 55.82 -46.63 -15.76
CA PRO A 152 54.80 -46.83 -14.73
C PRO A 152 54.29 -45.51 -14.16
N GLY A 153 55.18 -44.56 -13.87
CA GLY A 153 54.81 -43.24 -13.35
C GLY A 153 53.91 -42.46 -14.31
N VAL A 154 54.20 -42.51 -15.62
CA VAL A 154 53.35 -41.87 -16.65
C VAL A 154 51.98 -42.54 -16.72
N ARG A 155 51.91 -43.87 -16.59
CA ARG A 155 50.63 -44.61 -16.56
C ARG A 155 49.79 -44.25 -15.33
N ASP A 156 50.42 -44.09 -14.18
CA ASP A 156 49.72 -43.73 -12.94
C ASP A 156 49.22 -42.28 -12.98
N GLU A 157 50.02 -41.34 -13.50
CA GLU A 157 49.58 -39.96 -13.69
C GLU A 157 48.44 -39.87 -14.73
N ALA A 158 48.48 -40.67 -15.80
CA ALA A 158 47.39 -40.74 -16.78
C ALA A 158 46.09 -41.31 -16.19
N LYS A 159 46.18 -42.29 -15.28
CA LYS A 159 45.01 -42.79 -14.53
C LYS A 159 44.45 -41.71 -13.60
N ALA A 160 45.31 -41.01 -12.86
CA ALA A 160 44.91 -39.91 -11.98
C ALA A 160 44.21 -38.78 -12.77
N LEU A 161 44.77 -38.38 -13.91
CA LEU A 161 44.20 -37.35 -14.79
C LEU A 161 42.81 -37.73 -15.31
N ASN A 162 42.59 -39.01 -15.68
CA ASN A 162 41.27 -39.51 -16.07
C ASN A 162 40.26 -39.47 -14.92
N GLN A 163 40.68 -39.80 -13.69
CA GLN A 163 39.82 -39.70 -12.51
C GLN A 163 39.44 -38.24 -12.23
N GLU A 164 40.40 -37.31 -12.30
CA GLU A 164 40.16 -35.87 -12.14
C GLU A 164 39.20 -35.32 -13.22
N LEU A 165 39.36 -35.72 -14.49
CA LEU A 165 38.42 -35.36 -15.55
C LEU A 165 37.00 -35.86 -15.26
N GLY A 166 36.88 -37.08 -14.72
CA GLY A 166 35.61 -37.63 -14.27
C GLY A 166 34.97 -36.80 -13.15
N GLN A 167 35.76 -36.36 -12.18
CA GLN A 167 35.29 -35.46 -11.10
C GLN A 167 34.89 -34.09 -11.64
N LEU A 168 35.67 -33.50 -12.54
CA LEU A 168 35.36 -32.20 -13.15
C LEU A 168 34.04 -32.24 -13.94
N ARG A 169 33.80 -33.31 -14.70
CA ARG A 169 32.52 -33.51 -15.40
C ARG A 169 31.34 -33.62 -14.43
N LYS A 170 31.52 -34.29 -13.28
CA LYS A 170 30.50 -34.37 -12.23
C LYS A 170 30.22 -33.01 -11.60
N LEU A 171 31.26 -32.23 -11.28
CA LEU A 171 31.13 -30.87 -10.73
C LEU A 171 30.39 -29.94 -11.71
N ARG A 172 30.77 -29.94 -12.99
CA ARG A 172 30.07 -29.16 -14.03
C ARG A 172 28.61 -29.53 -14.15
N LYS A 173 28.29 -30.83 -14.12
CA LYS A 173 26.91 -31.30 -14.14
C LYS A 173 26.14 -30.83 -12.91
N ALA A 174 26.71 -30.97 -11.72
CA ALA A 174 26.08 -30.51 -10.48
C ALA A 174 25.82 -29.00 -10.49
N ALA A 175 26.78 -28.18 -10.96
CA ALA A 175 26.59 -26.74 -11.10
C ALA A 175 25.50 -26.37 -12.13
N ALA A 176 25.43 -27.09 -13.26
CA ALA A 176 24.38 -26.91 -14.25
C ALA A 176 22.99 -27.28 -13.68
N ASP A 177 22.88 -28.42 -13.00
CA ASP A 177 21.64 -28.87 -12.36
C ASP A 177 21.20 -27.87 -11.26
N ALA A 178 22.13 -27.40 -10.42
CA ALA A 178 21.87 -26.38 -9.41
C ALA A 178 21.42 -25.04 -10.02
N SER A 179 22.00 -24.63 -11.15
CA SER A 179 21.59 -23.42 -11.87
C SER A 179 20.15 -23.51 -12.38
N VAL A 180 19.74 -24.68 -12.87
CA VAL A 180 18.35 -24.94 -13.31
C VAL A 180 17.39 -24.90 -12.12
N VAL A 181 17.77 -25.49 -10.98
CA VAL A 181 16.96 -25.44 -9.75
C VAL A 181 16.81 -24.01 -9.25
N LEU A 182 17.89 -23.24 -9.20
CA LEU A 182 17.87 -21.82 -8.81
C LEU A 182 16.98 -20.99 -9.74
N ALA A 183 17.04 -21.21 -11.06
CA ALA A 183 16.18 -20.53 -12.01
C ALA A 183 14.69 -20.82 -11.79
N ARG A 184 14.33 -22.07 -11.44
CA ARG A 184 12.94 -22.43 -11.09
C ARG A 184 12.49 -21.79 -9.79
N SER A 185 13.35 -21.72 -8.78
CA SER A 185 13.06 -21.04 -7.51
C SER A 185 12.77 -19.56 -7.75
N ARG A 186 13.61 -18.89 -8.57
CA ARG A 186 13.43 -17.47 -8.97
C ARG A 186 12.11 -17.20 -9.67
N GLU A 187 11.70 -18.10 -10.55
CA GLU A 187 10.38 -17.96 -11.18
C GLU A 187 9.24 -18.17 -10.18
N ALA A 188 9.36 -19.14 -9.27
CA ALA A 188 8.38 -19.33 -8.20
C ALA A 188 8.27 -18.09 -7.30
N LEU A 189 9.40 -17.52 -6.85
CA LEU A 189 9.44 -16.30 -6.06
C LEU A 189 8.80 -15.12 -6.80
N ARG A 190 9.13 -14.95 -8.09
CA ARG A 190 8.52 -13.91 -8.94
C ARG A 190 7.00 -14.07 -9.03
N SER A 191 6.52 -15.29 -9.24
CA SER A 191 5.08 -15.56 -9.32
C SER A 191 4.35 -15.25 -7.99
N GLU A 192 4.99 -15.52 -6.85
CA GLU A 192 4.44 -15.18 -5.53
C GLU A 192 4.46 -13.67 -5.27
N HIS A 193 5.49 -12.94 -5.73
CA HIS A 193 5.50 -11.47 -5.67
C HIS A 193 4.37 -10.84 -6.51
N VAL A 194 4.09 -11.38 -7.70
CA VAL A 194 2.95 -10.94 -8.49
C VAL A 194 1.64 -11.24 -7.74
N ARG A 195 1.50 -12.46 -7.21
CA ARG A 195 0.32 -12.86 -6.43
C ARG A 195 0.08 -11.95 -5.22
N ILE A 196 1.07 -11.69 -4.38
CA ILE A 196 0.90 -10.80 -3.23
C ILE A 196 0.54 -9.38 -3.67
N GLY A 197 1.13 -8.89 -4.78
CA GLY A 197 0.78 -7.60 -5.37
C GLY A 197 -0.70 -7.52 -5.75
N THR A 198 -1.24 -8.58 -6.38
CA THR A 198 -2.67 -8.65 -6.72
C THR A 198 -3.57 -8.68 -5.49
N LEU A 199 -3.25 -9.49 -4.48
CA LEU A 199 -4.02 -9.58 -3.23
C LEU A 199 -4.06 -8.23 -2.48
N LEU A 200 -2.93 -7.51 -2.44
CA LEU A 200 -2.85 -6.20 -1.81
C LEU A 200 -3.64 -5.14 -2.59
N ALA A 201 -3.62 -5.18 -3.92
CA ALA A 201 -4.40 -4.27 -4.76
C ALA A 201 -5.92 -4.51 -4.60
N GLU A 202 -6.36 -5.77 -4.58
CA GLU A 202 -7.75 -6.14 -4.32
C GLU A 202 -8.20 -5.68 -2.93
N LYS A 203 -7.39 -5.93 -1.91
CA LYS A 203 -7.66 -5.46 -0.54
C LYS A 203 -7.79 -3.93 -0.51
N ALA A 204 -6.86 -3.20 -1.13
CA ALA A 204 -6.90 -1.74 -1.17
C ALA A 204 -8.20 -1.22 -1.81
N LYS A 205 -8.63 -1.85 -2.92
CA LYS A 205 -9.90 -1.53 -3.60
C LYS A 205 -11.11 -1.76 -2.71
N LEU A 206 -11.18 -2.90 -2.01
CA LEU A 206 -12.29 -3.18 -1.08
C LEU A 206 -12.29 -2.23 0.12
N THR A 207 -11.13 -1.90 0.68
CA THR A 207 -11.04 -0.94 1.78
C THR A 207 -11.44 0.47 1.37
N ALA A 208 -11.09 0.89 0.14
CA ALA A 208 -11.52 2.17 -0.39
C ALA A 208 -13.06 2.21 -0.57
N ALA A 209 -13.64 1.16 -1.16
CA ALA A 209 -15.09 1.06 -1.31
C ALA A 209 -15.83 1.12 0.04
N LEU A 210 -15.30 0.46 1.07
CA LEU A 210 -15.87 0.52 2.42
C LEU A 210 -15.81 1.92 3.05
N ILE A 211 -14.71 2.64 2.84
CA ILE A 211 -14.55 4.02 3.33
C ILE A 211 -15.52 4.95 2.59
N ASP A 212 -15.64 4.82 1.27
CA ASP A 212 -16.55 5.62 0.46
C ASP A 212 -18.02 5.40 0.85
N GLU A 213 -18.42 4.13 1.04
CA GLU A 213 -19.76 3.79 1.51
C GLU A 213 -20.04 4.36 2.91
N HIS A 214 -19.06 4.26 3.82
CA HIS A 214 -19.17 4.83 5.16
C HIS A 214 -19.35 6.35 5.13
N ASN A 215 -18.52 7.07 4.36
CA ASN A 215 -18.60 8.52 4.22
C ASN A 215 -19.93 8.97 3.59
N ALA A 216 -20.42 8.22 2.59
CA ALA A 216 -21.71 8.46 1.96
C ALA A 216 -22.87 8.25 2.95
N ALA A 217 -22.82 7.20 3.77
CA ALA A 217 -23.81 6.95 4.81
C ALA A 217 -23.82 8.04 5.89
N GLU A 218 -22.64 8.47 6.36
CA GLU A 218 -22.50 9.54 7.35
C GLU A 218 -23.05 10.88 6.82
N THR A 219 -22.78 11.19 5.53
CA THR A 219 -23.29 12.40 4.89
C THR A 219 -24.81 12.40 4.81
N ARG A 220 -25.43 11.25 4.47
CA ARG A 220 -26.89 11.10 4.46
C ARG A 220 -27.50 11.29 5.85
N LEU A 221 -26.91 10.69 6.88
CA LEU A 221 -27.36 10.88 8.27
C LEU A 221 -27.32 12.35 8.70
N LYS A 222 -26.26 13.09 8.35
CA LYS A 222 -26.16 14.54 8.63
C LYS A 222 -27.20 15.38 7.89
N THR A 223 -27.60 14.97 6.69
CA THR A 223 -28.66 15.67 5.93
C THR A 223 -30.03 15.40 6.52
N LEU A 224 -30.35 14.14 6.82
CA LEU A 224 -31.60 13.75 7.48
C LEU A 224 -31.75 14.40 8.87
N ALA A 225 -30.68 14.46 9.66
CA ALA A 225 -30.70 15.15 10.95
C ALA A 225 -31.00 16.65 10.81
N ARG A 226 -30.44 17.32 9.80
CA ARG A 226 -30.74 18.73 9.51
C ARG A 226 -32.18 18.95 9.05
N GLU A 227 -32.72 18.04 8.25
CA GLU A 227 -34.12 18.07 7.80
C GLU A 227 -35.10 17.80 8.95
N ALA A 228 -34.78 16.88 9.86
CA ALA A 228 -35.58 16.63 11.06
C ALA A 228 -35.60 17.86 11.98
N MET A 229 -34.45 18.48 12.24
CA MET A 229 -34.34 19.71 13.03
C MET A 229 -35.12 20.88 12.41
N SER A 230 -35.09 21.03 11.08
CA SER A 230 -35.87 22.07 10.40
C SER A 230 -37.38 21.79 10.46
N MET A 231 -37.79 20.52 10.39
CA MET A 231 -39.19 20.13 10.53
C MET A 231 -39.71 20.33 11.96
N GLU A 232 -38.92 20.00 12.98
CA GLU A 232 -39.23 20.28 14.39
C GLU A 232 -39.37 21.78 14.64
N ALA A 233 -38.51 22.61 14.04
CA ALA A 233 -38.62 24.06 14.10
C ALA A 233 -39.89 24.60 13.40
N LEU A 234 -40.32 23.97 12.30
CA LEU A 234 -41.56 24.31 11.61
C LEU A 234 -42.79 23.89 12.43
N VAL A 235 -42.78 22.72 13.07
CA VAL A 235 -43.88 22.25 13.93
C VAL A 235 -43.98 23.12 15.18
N ALA A 236 -42.87 23.48 15.83
CA ALA A 236 -42.87 24.42 16.96
C ALA A 236 -43.44 25.80 16.57
N ARG A 237 -43.24 26.23 15.32
CA ARG A 237 -43.80 27.47 14.78
C ARG A 237 -45.30 27.36 14.47
N VAL A 238 -45.80 26.16 14.14
CA VAL A 238 -47.22 25.91 13.82
C VAL A 238 -48.05 25.62 15.08
N ASP A 239 -47.52 24.88 16.05
CA ASP A 239 -48.16 24.59 17.34
C ASP A 239 -48.05 25.78 18.32
N GLY A 240 -47.00 26.60 18.16
CA GLY A 240 -46.87 27.92 18.78
C GLY A 240 -47.78 28.95 18.09
N GLY A 241 -49.09 28.76 18.20
CA GLY A 241 -50.09 29.72 17.74
C GLY A 241 -49.73 31.14 18.18
N ALA A 242 -49.74 32.05 17.21
CA ALA A 242 -49.39 33.47 17.32
C ALA A 242 -49.76 34.08 18.68
N THR A 243 -48.76 34.34 19.51
CA THR A 243 -48.87 35.31 20.60
C THR A 243 -47.77 36.33 20.40
N THR A 244 -48.20 37.55 20.10
CA THR A 244 -47.43 38.79 20.15
C THR A 244 -46.43 38.77 21.30
N MET A 245 -45.14 38.65 20.99
CA MET A 245 -44.10 39.02 21.95
C MET A 245 -44.01 40.55 21.92
N THR A 246 -44.72 41.15 22.87
CA THR A 246 -44.44 42.47 23.40
C THR A 246 -42.95 42.61 23.68
N GLU A 247 -42.39 43.65 23.10
CA GLU A 247 -41.06 44.18 23.35
C GLU A 247 -40.78 44.26 24.86
N ALA A 248 -39.84 43.45 25.33
CA ALA A 248 -39.10 43.73 26.55
C ALA A 248 -37.76 44.32 26.12
N GLY A 249 -37.63 45.62 26.34
CA GLY A 249 -36.60 46.48 25.76
C GLY A 249 -35.15 46.06 26.04
N PHE A 250 -34.38 46.03 24.96
CA PHE A 250 -32.95 46.35 24.99
C PHE A 250 -32.79 47.56 24.07
N SER A 251 -32.51 48.73 24.63
CA SER A 251 -32.47 49.95 23.85
C SER A 251 -31.22 49.99 22.96
N GLN A 252 -31.47 49.96 21.66
CA GLN A 252 -30.60 50.24 20.49
C GLN A 252 -29.50 51.30 20.69
N GLN A 253 -29.66 52.25 21.61
CA GLN A 253 -28.71 53.33 21.88
C GLN A 253 -27.52 52.93 22.79
N GLN A 254 -27.54 51.76 23.42
CA GLN A 254 -26.57 51.40 24.47
C GLN A 254 -25.25 50.83 23.93
N PHE A 255 -25.23 50.05 22.83
CA PHE A 255 -23.98 49.46 22.33
C PHE A 255 -23.08 50.48 21.62
N ASP A 256 -23.66 51.35 20.78
CA ASP A 256 -22.92 52.40 20.09
C ASP A 256 -22.31 53.45 21.04
N ALA A 257 -22.98 53.71 22.17
CA ALA A 257 -22.50 54.61 23.21
C ALA A 257 -21.29 54.06 24.00
N LEU A 258 -21.03 52.75 23.93
CA LEU A 258 -19.95 52.07 24.67
C LEU A 258 -18.63 51.96 23.87
N ARG A 259 -18.53 52.62 22.70
CA ARG A 259 -17.28 52.64 21.90
C ARG A 259 -16.10 53.17 22.73
N GLY A 260 -15.06 52.35 22.85
CA GLY A 260 -13.87 52.65 23.63
C GLY A 260 -13.98 52.41 25.14
N GLN A 261 -15.16 52.01 25.64
CA GLN A 261 -15.41 51.71 27.06
C GLN A 261 -15.73 50.22 27.31
N LEU A 262 -15.69 49.40 26.26
CA LEU A 262 -15.90 47.95 26.36
C LEU A 262 -14.76 47.30 27.15
N GLN A 263 -15.15 46.44 28.08
CA GLN A 263 -14.24 45.57 28.80
C GLN A 263 -13.61 44.53 27.86
N TRP A 264 -12.38 44.12 28.15
CA TRP A 264 -11.72 43.06 27.40
C TRP A 264 -12.34 41.70 27.71
N PRO A 265 -12.62 40.86 26.70
CA PRO A 265 -13.33 39.59 26.91
C PRO A 265 -12.52 38.55 27.70
N ALA A 266 -11.19 38.67 27.72
CA ALA A 266 -10.32 37.81 28.50
C ALA A 266 -8.98 38.51 28.83
N THR A 267 -8.33 38.10 29.90
CA THR A 267 -6.97 38.55 30.25
C THR A 267 -5.92 37.79 29.46
N GLY A 268 -5.13 38.49 28.64
CA GLY A 268 -4.10 37.88 27.80
C GLY A 268 -3.26 38.90 27.05
N GLU A 269 -2.31 38.41 26.24
CA GLU A 269 -1.49 39.23 25.35
C GLU A 269 -2.17 39.40 24.00
N LEU A 270 -2.12 40.60 23.42
CA LEU A 270 -2.68 40.88 22.11
C LEU A 270 -1.78 40.30 21.01
N ALA A 271 -2.25 39.24 20.36
CA ALA A 271 -1.47 38.49 19.36
C ALA A 271 -1.64 39.03 17.94
N ALA A 272 -2.79 39.61 17.60
CA ALA A 272 -3.02 40.23 16.30
C ALA A 272 -4.11 41.30 16.38
N ARG A 273 -3.89 42.43 15.69
CA ARG A 273 -4.87 43.52 15.57
C ARG A 273 -5.76 43.38 14.35
N PHE A 274 -6.98 43.91 14.47
CA PHE A 274 -7.86 44.09 13.33
C PHE A 274 -7.22 45.01 12.29
N GLY A 275 -7.19 44.58 11.03
CA GLY A 275 -6.61 45.30 9.89
C GLY A 275 -5.10 45.15 9.71
N GLU A 276 -4.40 44.49 10.64
CA GLU A 276 -2.97 44.20 10.52
C GLU A 276 -2.72 43.16 9.42
N MET A 277 -1.66 43.34 8.62
CA MET A 277 -1.26 42.33 7.65
C MET A 277 -0.54 41.19 8.37
N SER A 278 -1.09 39.99 8.28
CA SER A 278 -0.42 38.78 8.73
C SER A 278 0.75 38.44 7.80
N ASP A 279 1.70 37.63 8.28
CA ASP A 279 2.87 37.13 7.52
C ASP A 279 2.48 36.44 6.19
N ASN A 280 1.21 36.04 6.06
CA ASN A 280 0.64 35.40 4.89
C ASN A 280 0.01 36.39 3.88
N GLY A 281 0.19 37.71 4.06
CA GLY A 281 -0.31 38.75 3.16
C GLY A 281 -1.82 39.03 3.23
N VAL A 282 -2.55 38.34 4.11
CA VAL A 282 -3.98 38.56 4.35
C VAL A 282 -4.17 39.55 5.50
N ARG A 283 -5.13 40.47 5.35
CA ARG A 283 -5.50 41.40 6.43
C ARG A 283 -6.33 40.67 7.48
N ASN A 284 -5.97 40.83 8.73
CA ASN A 284 -6.72 40.26 9.84
C ASN A 284 -8.09 40.93 9.96
N THR A 285 -9.16 40.15 9.86
CA THR A 285 -10.56 40.61 10.00
C THR A 285 -11.05 40.56 11.45
N ALA A 286 -10.19 40.21 12.40
CA ALA A 286 -10.52 40.05 13.80
C ALA A 286 -9.37 40.46 14.73
N LEU A 287 -9.71 40.64 16.01
CA LEU A 287 -8.77 40.85 17.11
C LEU A 287 -8.43 39.49 17.74
N SER A 288 -7.16 39.13 17.84
CA SER A 288 -6.73 37.84 18.42
C SER A 288 -6.04 38.05 19.76
N LEU A 289 -6.56 37.44 20.82
CA LEU A 289 -6.00 37.48 22.18
C LEU A 289 -5.45 36.11 22.54
N ARG A 290 -4.21 36.06 23.01
CA ARG A 290 -3.56 34.84 23.50
C ARG A 290 -3.67 34.78 25.02
N THR A 291 -4.46 33.82 25.51
CA THR A 291 -4.75 33.63 26.93
C THR A 291 -4.08 32.36 27.47
N ARG A 292 -4.08 32.17 28.79
CA ARG A 292 -3.67 30.89 29.41
C ARG A 292 -4.73 29.81 29.14
N PRO A 293 -4.36 28.51 29.08
CA PRO A 293 -5.34 27.43 28.95
C PRO A 293 -6.40 27.49 30.04
N LYS A 294 -7.68 27.34 29.66
CA LYS A 294 -8.87 27.44 30.54
C LYS A 294 -9.10 28.82 31.18
N ALA A 295 -8.61 29.91 30.57
CA ALA A 295 -8.97 31.26 30.99
C ALA A 295 -10.49 31.50 30.88
N GLN A 296 -11.05 32.20 31.87
CA GLN A 296 -12.46 32.59 31.85
C GLN A 296 -12.68 33.68 30.80
N ILE A 297 -13.66 33.48 29.92
CA ILE A 297 -14.08 34.44 28.90
C ILE A 297 -15.40 35.06 29.37
N VAL A 298 -15.45 36.40 29.36
CA VAL A 298 -16.63 37.18 29.76
C VAL A 298 -17.11 37.96 28.53
N SER A 299 -18.43 38.08 28.39
CA SER A 299 -18.99 38.90 27.31
C SER A 299 -18.70 40.38 27.55
N PRO A 300 -18.15 41.12 26.57
CA PRO A 300 -17.93 42.56 26.70
C PRO A 300 -19.22 43.37 26.91
N VAL A 301 -20.33 42.88 26.36
CA VAL A 301 -21.65 43.51 26.39
C VAL A 301 -22.71 42.48 26.78
N ASP A 302 -23.78 42.95 27.42
CA ASP A 302 -25.01 42.17 27.54
C ASP A 302 -25.63 41.96 26.15
N GLY A 303 -26.04 40.72 25.87
CA GLY A 303 -26.57 40.38 24.56
C GLY A 303 -27.15 38.98 24.54
N LYS A 304 -27.83 38.65 23.44
CA LYS A 304 -28.44 37.33 23.24
C LYS A 304 -27.49 36.42 22.48
N ILE A 305 -27.31 35.19 22.96
CA ILE A 305 -26.54 34.18 22.22
C ILE A 305 -27.31 33.81 20.96
N LEU A 306 -26.71 34.08 19.80
CA LEU A 306 -27.25 33.74 18.48
C LEU A 306 -26.72 32.38 17.98
N PHE A 307 -25.49 32.01 18.36
CA PHE A 307 -24.83 30.79 17.91
C PHE A 307 -23.82 30.31 18.96
N ALA A 308 -23.74 29.00 19.24
CA ALA A 308 -22.84 28.42 20.24
C ALA A 308 -22.41 26.97 19.91
N GLU A 309 -21.79 26.74 18.75
CA GLU A 309 -21.39 25.41 18.27
C GLU A 309 -19.95 25.38 17.70
N PRO A 310 -19.35 24.18 17.50
CA PRO A 310 -18.07 24.04 16.80
C PRO A 310 -18.14 24.48 15.33
N PHE A 311 -17.16 25.26 14.89
CA PHE A 311 -17.02 25.79 13.54
C PHE A 311 -15.64 25.46 12.95
N LYS A 312 -15.61 25.09 11.66
CA LYS A 312 -14.48 24.40 11.00
C LYS A 312 -13.12 25.10 11.11
N GLU A 313 -13.09 26.44 11.09
CA GLU A 313 -11.84 27.22 11.08
C GLU A 313 -11.51 27.88 12.43
N TYR A 314 -12.51 28.00 13.33
CA TYR A 314 -12.39 28.76 14.57
C TYR A 314 -12.55 27.92 15.85
N GLY A 315 -12.77 26.61 15.74
CA GLY A 315 -12.98 25.76 16.90
C GLY A 315 -14.35 26.00 17.52
N GLN A 316 -14.46 26.31 18.81
CA GLN A 316 -15.75 26.65 19.44
C GLN A 316 -16.12 28.11 19.13
N LEU A 317 -17.24 28.33 18.45
CA LEU A 317 -17.70 29.67 18.06
C LEU A 317 -18.94 30.07 18.88
N LEU A 318 -18.84 31.22 19.56
CA LEU A 318 -19.95 31.86 20.26
C LEU A 318 -20.22 33.23 19.61
N ILE A 319 -21.44 33.43 19.10
CA ILE A 319 -21.88 34.71 18.54
C ILE A 319 -22.94 35.29 19.45
N ILE A 320 -22.71 36.51 19.92
CA ILE A 320 -23.61 37.26 20.81
C ILE A 320 -24.13 38.45 20.02
N GLY A 321 -25.44 38.55 19.87
CA GLY A 321 -26.10 39.71 19.27
C GLY A 321 -26.29 40.80 20.33
N ALA A 322 -25.77 41.99 20.04
CA ALA A 322 -25.86 43.18 20.89
C ALA A 322 -27.05 44.09 20.52
N GLY A 323 -27.78 43.77 19.43
CA GLY A 323 -28.96 44.51 18.97
C GLY A 323 -28.70 45.28 17.67
N ASP A 324 -29.76 45.58 16.90
CA ASP A 324 -29.75 46.36 15.65
C ASP A 324 -28.63 46.07 14.63
N GLY A 325 -28.34 44.77 14.43
CA GLY A 325 -27.39 44.31 13.40
C GLY A 325 -25.95 44.13 13.89
N TYR A 326 -25.71 44.26 15.20
CA TYR A 326 -24.45 43.93 15.88
C TYR A 326 -24.52 42.61 16.65
#